data_AF-A0A970VWW2-F1
#
_entry.id   AF-A0A970VWW2-F1
#
_cell.length_a   1.000
_cell.length_b   1.000
_cell.length_c   1.000
_cell.angle_alpha   90.00
_cell.angle_beta   90.00
_cell.angle_gamma   90.00
#
_symmetry.space_group_name_H-M   'P 1'
#
loop_
_entity.id
_entity.type
_entity.pdbx_description
1 polymer ?
#
loop_
_entity_poly.entity_id
_entity_poly.type
_entity_poly.pdbx_seq_one_letter_code
_entity_poly.pdbx_strand_id
1 'polypeptide(L)'
;KEEIEELLYHTFEELYEKREEDFGSELMREIERAVVLQVVDTRWKDHLAAMDSLREGIGLRAYGQKDPLIEYKNEAFDMFQSMIEAIQEDVVTYIMRVTPKITGQAPEQPRNVSENRYEDQQAVKTPRRVGEQIGRNDPCPCGSGKKYKKCCGANK
;
A
#
# COMPACT_ATOMS: atom_id res chain seq x y z
N LYS A 1 -6.94 -1.65 -42.09
CA LYS A 1 -7.13 -0.89 -40.82
C LYS A 1 -8.38 -1.37 -40.14
N GLU A 2 -9.53 -1.32 -40.82
CA GLU A 2 -10.81 -1.89 -40.38
C GLU A 2 -10.68 -3.37 -39.96
N GLU A 3 -10.04 -4.22 -40.76
CA GLU A 3 -9.82 -5.64 -40.40
C GLU A 3 -9.03 -5.86 -39.09
N ILE A 4 -8.11 -4.95 -38.75
CA ILE A 4 -7.33 -5.05 -37.51
C ILE A 4 -8.17 -4.58 -36.32
N GLU A 5 -8.97 -3.53 -36.50
CA GLU A 5 -9.91 -3.07 -35.47
C GLU A 5 -10.92 -4.16 -35.15
N GLU A 6 -11.54 -4.77 -36.17
CA GLU A 6 -12.48 -5.88 -35.99
C GLU A 6 -11.85 -7.06 -35.25
N LEU A 7 -10.62 -7.45 -35.60
CA LEU A 7 -9.90 -8.52 -34.93
C LEU A 7 -9.63 -8.21 -33.44
N LEU A 8 -9.25 -6.97 -33.13
CA LEU A 8 -9.01 -6.52 -31.76
C LEU A 8 -10.30 -6.51 -30.94
N TYR A 9 -11.41 -6.04 -31.52
CA TYR A 9 -12.73 -6.04 -30.86
C TYR A 9 -13.17 -7.47 -30.55
N HIS A 10 -13.08 -8.39 -31.50
CA HIS A 10 -13.45 -9.79 -31.27
C HIS A 10 -12.56 -10.44 -30.18
N THR A 11 -11.25 -10.20 -30.22
CA THR A 11 -10.32 -10.72 -29.21
C THR A 11 -10.64 -10.15 -27.82
N PHE A 12 -11.02 -8.87 -27.76
CA PHE A 12 -11.44 -8.23 -26.51
C PHE A 12 -12.74 -8.84 -25.97
N GLU A 13 -13.75 -9.04 -26.81
CA GLU A 13 -15.02 -9.68 -26.42
C GLU A 13 -14.78 -11.09 -25.85
N GLU A 14 -13.97 -11.92 -26.52
CA GLU A 14 -13.63 -13.26 -26.02
C GLU A 14 -12.96 -13.24 -24.64
N LEU A 15 -12.05 -12.29 -24.41
CA LEU A 15 -11.37 -12.15 -23.12
C LEU A 15 -12.31 -11.61 -22.04
N TYR A 16 -13.25 -10.75 -22.42
CA TYR A 16 -14.27 -10.21 -21.53
C TYR A 16 -15.26 -11.29 -21.10
N GLU A 17 -15.74 -12.12 -22.02
CA GLU A 17 -16.66 -13.21 -21.74
C GLU A 17 -16.06 -14.21 -20.74
N LYS A 18 -14.82 -14.67 -20.98
CA LYS A 18 -14.09 -15.54 -20.04
C LYS A 18 -14.00 -14.95 -18.64
N ARG A 19 -13.87 -13.63 -18.57
CA ARG A 19 -13.81 -12.89 -17.31
C ARG A 19 -15.18 -12.80 -16.65
N GLU A 20 -16.24 -12.57 -17.41
CA GLU A 20 -17.61 -12.60 -16.86
C GLU A 20 -17.97 -14.00 -16.34
N GLU A 21 -17.46 -15.07 -16.97
CA GLU A 21 -17.58 -16.44 -16.47
C GLU A 21 -16.80 -16.68 -15.16
N ASP A 22 -15.56 -16.20 -15.05
CA ASP A 22 -14.71 -16.37 -13.87
C ASP A 22 -15.26 -15.65 -12.62
N PHE A 23 -15.82 -14.45 -12.81
CA PHE A 23 -16.31 -13.60 -11.71
C PHE A 23 -17.80 -13.80 -11.43
N GLY A 24 -18.57 -14.21 -12.44
CA GLY A 24 -20.03 -14.16 -12.44
C GLY A 24 -20.57 -12.77 -12.83
N SER A 25 -21.72 -12.77 -13.52
CA SER A 25 -22.29 -11.56 -14.11
C SER A 25 -22.57 -10.45 -13.09
N GLU A 26 -23.12 -10.77 -11.91
CA GLU A 26 -23.46 -9.77 -10.88
C GLU A 26 -22.22 -9.02 -10.37
N LEU A 27 -21.19 -9.76 -9.96
CA LEU A 27 -19.94 -9.19 -9.46
C LEU A 27 -19.22 -8.39 -10.56
N MET A 28 -19.27 -8.85 -11.81
CA MET A 28 -18.68 -8.13 -12.93
C MET A 28 -19.34 -6.75 -13.14
N ARG A 29 -20.69 -6.65 -13.07
CA ARG A 29 -21.40 -5.36 -13.17
C ARG A 29 -21.08 -4.44 -11.99
N GLU A 30 -20.88 -4.98 -10.79
CA GLU A 30 -20.45 -4.19 -9.64
C GLU A 30 -19.02 -3.64 -9.84
N ILE A 31 -18.11 -4.47 -10.34
CA ILE A 31 -16.73 -4.07 -10.66
C ILE A 31 -16.73 -3.00 -11.74
N GLU A 32 -17.48 -3.17 -12.84
CA GLU A 32 -17.60 -2.16 -13.90
C GLU A 32 -18.02 -0.80 -13.33
N ARG A 33 -19.09 -0.77 -12.52
CA ARG A 33 -19.58 0.47 -11.91
C ARG A 33 -18.57 1.08 -10.96
N ALA A 34 -17.95 0.25 -10.11
CA ALA A 34 -16.95 0.71 -9.15
C ALA A 34 -15.73 1.30 -9.86
N VAL A 35 -15.22 0.64 -10.90
CA VAL A 35 -14.08 1.09 -11.70
C VAL A 35 -14.42 2.39 -12.42
N VAL A 36 -15.55 2.47 -13.11
CA VAL A 36 -15.95 3.69 -13.82
C VAL A 36 -16.07 4.87 -12.85
N LEU A 37 -16.77 4.69 -11.73
CA LEU A 37 -16.91 5.76 -10.73
C LEU A 37 -15.57 6.20 -10.15
N GLN A 38 -14.70 5.25 -9.80
CA GLN A 38 -13.38 5.55 -9.23
C GLN A 38 -12.47 6.27 -10.22
N VAL A 39 -12.44 5.82 -11.48
CA VAL A 39 -11.61 6.43 -12.54
C VAL A 39 -12.09 7.84 -12.85
N VAL A 40 -13.41 8.02 -13.04
CA VAL A 40 -14.00 9.33 -13.32
C VAL A 40 -13.73 10.30 -12.16
N ASP A 41 -13.96 9.88 -10.91
CA ASP A 41 -13.72 10.74 -9.74
C ASP A 41 -12.24 11.15 -9.62
N THR A 42 -11.32 10.20 -9.83
CA THR A 42 -9.87 10.48 -9.76
C THR A 42 -9.46 11.47 -10.85
N ARG A 43 -9.82 11.19 -12.10
CA ARG A 43 -9.45 12.02 -13.26
C ARG A 43 -10.10 13.42 -13.18
N TRP A 44 -11.33 13.50 -12.68
CA TRP A 44 -12.01 14.78 -12.49
C TRP A 44 -11.34 15.64 -11.42
N LYS A 45 -10.95 15.07 -10.28
CA LYS A 45 -10.21 15.80 -9.23
C LYS A 45 -8.87 16.34 -9.75
N ASP A 46 -8.13 15.51 -10.48
CA ASP A 46 -6.87 15.92 -11.10
C ASP A 46 -7.09 17.05 -12.12
N HIS A 47 -8.15 16.96 -12.93
CA HIS A 47 -8.52 18.01 -13.88
C HIS A 47 -8.89 19.31 -13.18
N LEU A 48 -9.67 19.28 -12.09
CA LEU A 48 -9.98 20.49 -11.32
C LEU A 48 -8.72 21.16 -10.76
N ALA A 49 -7.79 20.38 -10.20
CA ALA A 49 -6.51 20.92 -9.72
C ALA A 49 -5.67 21.54 -10.85
N ALA A 50 -5.67 20.90 -12.03
CA ALA A 50 -4.99 21.41 -13.20
C ALA A 50 -5.64 22.69 -13.75
N MET A 51 -6.97 22.77 -13.72
CA MET A 51 -7.76 23.96 -14.10
C MET A 51 -7.52 25.14 -13.15
N ASP A 52 -7.42 24.91 -11.85
CA ASP A 52 -7.05 25.93 -10.88
C ASP A 52 -5.65 26.49 -11.16
N SER A 53 -4.69 25.61 -11.44
CA SER A 53 -3.32 25.99 -11.81
C SER A 53 -3.28 26.80 -13.12
N LEU A 54 -4.07 26.39 -14.12
CA LEU A 54 -4.20 27.09 -15.40
C LEU A 54 -4.77 28.50 -15.20
N ARG A 55 -5.79 28.63 -14.35
CA ARG A 55 -6.43 29.92 -14.04
C ARG A 55 -5.45 30.89 -13.37
N GLU A 56 -4.62 30.42 -12.45
CA GLU A 56 -3.58 31.23 -11.80
C GLU A 56 -2.48 31.66 -12.79
N GLY A 57 -2.09 30.77 -13.72
CA GLY A 57 -1.05 31.03 -14.72
C GLY A 57 -1.45 32.01 -15.84
N ILE A 58 -2.74 32.17 -16.11
CA ILE A 58 -3.23 33.00 -17.23
C ILE A 58 -2.98 34.49 -17.05
N GLY A 59 -2.86 34.95 -15.80
CA GLY A 59 -2.53 36.34 -15.49
C GLY A 59 -1.17 36.77 -16.08
N LEU A 60 -0.22 35.84 -16.18
CA LEU A 60 1.09 36.09 -16.77
C LEU A 60 1.06 36.07 -18.31
N ARG A 61 0.09 35.38 -18.92
CA ARG A 61 -0.07 35.29 -20.38
C ARG A 61 -0.77 36.52 -20.99
N ALA A 62 -1.49 37.30 -20.17
CA ALA A 62 -2.06 38.59 -20.58
C ALA A 62 -1.01 39.60 -21.06
N TYR A 63 0.26 39.44 -20.68
CA TYR A 63 1.36 40.27 -21.18
C TYR A 63 1.70 40.00 -22.67
N GLY A 64 1.24 38.88 -23.24
CA GLY A 64 1.55 38.45 -24.61
C GLY A 64 0.63 38.98 -25.71
N GLN A 65 -0.19 40.01 -25.44
CA GLN A 65 -1.17 40.60 -26.39
C GLN A 65 -2.25 39.64 -26.92
N LYS A 66 -2.31 38.40 -26.42
CA LYS A 66 -3.41 37.48 -26.66
C LYS A 66 -4.51 37.68 -25.62
N ASP A 67 -5.76 37.45 -26.01
CA ASP A 67 -6.90 37.48 -25.09
C ASP A 67 -6.78 36.31 -24.09
N PRO A 68 -6.58 36.57 -22.79
CA PRO A 68 -6.40 35.52 -21.78
C PRO A 68 -7.60 34.58 -21.67
N LEU A 69 -8.81 35.08 -21.93
CA LEU A 69 -10.03 34.30 -21.80
C LEU A 69 -10.18 33.30 -22.95
N ILE A 70 -9.68 33.63 -24.14
CA ILE A 70 -9.71 32.72 -25.29
C ILE A 70 -8.68 31.60 -25.08
N GLU A 71 -7.46 31.93 -24.66
CA GLU A 71 -6.42 30.92 -24.39
C GLU A 71 -6.83 30.00 -23.24
N TYR A 72 -7.47 30.53 -22.19
CA TYR A 72 -8.05 29.71 -21.11
C TYR A 72 -9.04 28.68 -21.66
N LYS A 73 -9.99 29.11 -22.48
CA LYS A 73 -11.02 28.22 -23.02
C LYS A 73 -10.44 27.13 -23.91
N ASN A 74 -9.48 27.48 -24.76
CA ASN A 74 -8.84 26.52 -25.65
C ASN A 74 -8.03 25.49 -24.85
N GLU A 75 -7.15 25.93 -23.97
CA GLU A 75 -6.30 25.04 -23.17
C GLU A 75 -7.14 24.18 -22.20
N ALA A 76 -8.17 24.76 -21.59
CA ALA A 76 -9.11 24.03 -20.74
C ALA A 76 -9.87 22.93 -21.52
N PHE A 77 -10.30 23.24 -22.75
CA PHE A 77 -11.01 22.27 -23.59
C PHE A 77 -10.08 21.14 -24.02
N ASP A 78 -8.85 21.45 -24.42
CA ASP A 78 -7.85 20.44 -24.79
C ASP A 78 -7.55 19.51 -23.59
N MET A 79 -7.35 20.08 -22.40
CA MET A 79 -7.17 19.30 -21.16
C MET A 79 -8.37 18.42 -20.84
N PHE A 80 -9.59 18.90 -21.10
CA PHE A 80 -10.82 18.14 -20.89
C PHE A 80 -10.92 16.96 -21.87
N GLN A 81 -10.62 17.15 -23.16
CA GLN A 81 -10.60 16.06 -24.15
C GLN A 81 -9.59 14.99 -23.76
N SER A 82 -8.36 15.39 -23.41
CA SER A 82 -7.33 14.44 -22.94
C SER A 82 -7.76 13.70 -21.67
N MET A 83 -8.50 14.34 -20.76
CA MET A 83 -9.06 13.66 -19.59
C MET A 83 -10.09 12.58 -19.99
N ILE A 84 -10.98 12.88 -20.94
CA ILE A 84 -12.00 11.92 -21.41
C ILE A 84 -11.34 10.71 -22.08
N GLU A 85 -10.32 10.94 -22.93
CA GLU A 85 -9.54 9.87 -23.55
C GLU A 85 -8.84 8.99 -22.51
N ALA A 86 -8.21 9.62 -21.51
CA ALA A 86 -7.56 8.90 -20.42
C ALA A 86 -8.54 8.10 -19.55
N ILE A 87 -9.76 8.60 -19.33
CA ILE A 87 -10.82 7.85 -18.62
C ILE A 87 -11.16 6.58 -19.39
N GLN A 88 -11.33 6.65 -20.71
CA GLN A 88 -11.67 5.49 -21.54
C GLN A 88 -10.56 4.42 -21.48
N GLU A 89 -9.30 4.84 -21.63
CA GLU A 89 -8.15 3.93 -21.55
C GLU A 89 -8.01 3.28 -20.17
N ASP A 90 -8.14 4.07 -19.11
CA ASP A 90 -8.06 3.60 -17.73
C ASP A 90 -9.16 2.60 -17.42
N VAL A 91 -10.42 2.87 -17.79
CA VAL A 91 -11.55 1.98 -17.51
C VAL A 91 -11.30 0.60 -18.10
N VAL A 92 -10.92 0.52 -19.38
CA VAL A 92 -10.62 -0.75 -20.05
C VAL A 92 -9.43 -1.45 -19.37
N THR A 93 -8.38 -0.69 -19.08
CA THR A 93 -7.16 -1.21 -18.45
C THR A 93 -7.44 -1.77 -17.05
N TYR A 94 -8.19 -1.04 -16.22
CA TYR A 94 -8.53 -1.46 -14.86
C TYR A 94 -9.46 -2.66 -14.89
N ILE A 95 -10.53 -2.63 -15.70
CA ILE A 95 -11.46 -3.76 -15.81
C ILE A 95 -10.70 -5.03 -16.16
N MET A 96 -9.73 -4.98 -17.06
CA MET A 96 -8.92 -6.15 -17.47
C MET A 96 -7.83 -6.55 -16.47
N ARG A 97 -7.34 -5.63 -15.63
CA ARG A 97 -6.28 -5.90 -14.63
C ARG A 97 -6.79 -6.33 -13.26
N VAL A 98 -8.02 -5.99 -12.90
CA VAL A 98 -8.61 -6.32 -11.58
C VAL A 98 -8.47 -7.82 -11.29
N THR A 99 -7.85 -8.19 -10.18
CA THR A 99 -7.78 -9.59 -9.76
C THR A 99 -8.66 -9.73 -8.52
N PRO A 100 -9.70 -10.56 -8.53
CA PRO A 100 -10.56 -10.70 -7.38
C PRO A 100 -9.74 -11.40 -6.31
N LYS A 101 -9.52 -10.72 -5.19
CA LYS A 101 -9.04 -11.40 -3.99
C LYS A 101 -10.23 -12.15 -3.41
N ILE A 102 -10.47 -13.37 -3.88
CA ILE A 102 -11.37 -14.31 -3.22
C ILE A 102 -10.80 -14.48 -1.82
N THR A 103 -11.44 -13.88 -0.83
CA THR A 103 -11.10 -13.99 0.59
C THR A 103 -11.48 -15.39 1.09
N GLY A 104 -10.83 -16.42 0.54
CA GLY A 104 -10.94 -17.81 0.95
C GLY A 104 -9.75 -18.28 1.79
N GLN A 105 -8.61 -17.58 1.74
CA GLN A 105 -7.47 -17.86 2.60
C GLN A 105 -6.84 -16.53 3.00
N ALA A 106 -7.21 -16.05 4.18
CA ALA A 106 -6.31 -15.18 4.90
C ALA A 106 -4.97 -15.93 5.01
N PRO A 107 -3.85 -15.42 4.50
CA PRO A 107 -2.58 -15.94 4.93
C PRO A 107 -2.59 -15.78 6.46
N GLU A 108 -2.45 -16.89 7.19
CA GLU A 108 -2.14 -16.82 8.62
C GLU A 108 -0.85 -16.00 8.74
N GLN A 109 -1.00 -14.70 8.94
CA GLN A 109 0.11 -13.88 9.36
C GLN A 109 0.46 -14.41 10.75
N PRO A 110 1.65 -14.98 10.99
CA PRO A 110 2.08 -15.15 12.37
C PRO A 110 2.12 -13.75 12.95
N ARG A 111 1.15 -13.46 13.83
CA ARG A 111 1.08 -12.24 14.62
C ARG A 111 2.26 -12.25 15.59
N ASN A 112 3.46 -12.04 15.08
CA ASN A 112 4.60 -11.61 15.86
C ASN A 112 4.48 -10.09 16.01
N VAL A 113 3.40 -9.68 16.67
CA VAL A 113 3.29 -8.32 17.20
C VAL A 113 4.25 -8.26 18.38
N SER A 114 5.54 -8.05 18.08
CA SER A 114 6.40 -7.41 19.06
C SER A 114 6.02 -5.94 19.01
N GLU A 115 5.13 -5.55 19.92
CA GLU A 115 4.90 -4.14 20.19
C GLU A 115 6.26 -3.51 20.47
N ASN A 116 6.69 -2.60 19.60
CA ASN A 116 7.75 -1.65 19.92
C ASN A 116 7.18 -0.71 20.98
N ARG A 117 7.11 -1.20 22.21
CA ARG A 117 6.99 -0.37 23.40
C ARG A 117 8.27 0.45 23.44
N TYR A 118 8.14 1.75 23.17
CA TYR A 118 9.20 2.73 23.37
C TYR A 118 9.60 2.71 24.86
N GLU A 119 10.56 1.87 25.22
CA GLU A 119 11.29 1.94 26.48
C GLU A 119 12.72 2.37 26.15
N ASP A 120 12.90 3.69 26.29
CA ASP A 120 14.10 4.41 26.70
C ASP A 120 15.45 3.72 26.41
N GLN A 121 16.09 4.17 25.33
CA GLN A 121 17.47 3.80 25.01
C GLN A 121 18.44 4.45 25.99
N GLN A 122 18.65 3.85 27.17
CA GLN A 122 19.85 4.06 27.97
C GLN A 122 20.09 3.00 29.06
N ALA A 123 20.00 1.72 28.72
CA ALA A 123 20.49 0.66 29.61
C ALA A 123 21.96 0.33 29.30
N VAL A 124 22.88 1.02 29.98
CA VAL A 124 24.30 0.67 30.05
C VAL A 124 24.43 -0.78 30.53
N LYS A 125 24.82 -1.70 29.65
CA LYS A 125 25.11 -3.09 30.03
C LYS A 125 26.46 -3.14 30.75
N THR A 126 26.47 -3.04 32.07
CA THR A 126 27.62 -3.45 32.88
C THR A 126 27.78 -4.97 32.85
N PRO A 127 28.98 -5.53 32.59
CA PRO A 127 29.18 -6.97 32.58
C PRO A 127 28.98 -7.55 33.98
N ARG A 128 27.91 -8.35 34.14
CA ARG A 128 27.61 -9.09 35.36
C ARG A 128 28.65 -10.21 35.51
N ARG A 129 29.53 -10.13 36.53
CA ARG A 129 30.44 -11.23 36.89
C ARG A 129 29.62 -12.46 37.24
N VAL A 130 29.66 -13.48 36.37
CA VAL A 130 29.15 -14.82 36.66
C VAL A 130 30.19 -15.50 37.54
N GLY A 131 30.09 -15.29 38.85
CA GLY A 131 30.74 -16.15 39.83
C GLY A 131 29.81 -17.32 40.14
N GLU A 132 30.30 -18.54 39.99
CA GLU A 132 29.59 -19.77 40.32
C GLU A 132 29.21 -19.75 41.81
N GLN A 133 27.93 -19.54 42.11
CA GLN A 133 27.44 -19.49 43.49
C GLN A 133 27.39 -20.91 44.02
N ILE A 134 28.30 -21.24 44.94
CA ILE A 134 28.32 -22.53 45.65
C ILE A 134 26.96 -22.72 46.32
N GLY A 135 26.27 -23.80 45.96
CA GLY A 135 24.97 -24.14 46.49
C GLY A 135 25.04 -24.47 47.97
N ARG A 136 23.99 -24.13 48.72
CA ARG A 136 23.92 -24.29 50.18
C ARG A 136 24.16 -25.74 50.67
N ASN A 137 23.93 -26.74 49.82
CA ASN A 137 24.14 -28.16 50.12
C ASN A 137 25.40 -28.77 49.48
N ASP A 138 26.14 -28.01 48.67
CA ASP A 138 27.33 -28.51 47.97
C ASP A 138 28.48 -28.78 48.95
N PRO A 139 29.44 -29.65 48.60
CA PRO A 139 30.63 -29.86 49.41
C PRO A 139 31.37 -28.53 49.64
N CYS A 140 31.72 -28.25 50.90
CA CYS A 140 32.34 -26.99 51.26
C CYS A 140 33.78 -26.93 50.72
N PRO A 141 34.16 -25.86 49.99
CA PRO A 141 35.48 -25.77 49.33
C PRO A 141 36.66 -25.60 50.30
N CYS A 142 36.41 -25.43 51.60
CA CYS A 142 37.47 -25.35 52.63
C CYS A 142 38.11 -26.71 52.97
N GLY A 143 37.73 -27.79 52.28
CA GLY A 143 38.30 -29.13 52.48
C GLY A 143 37.77 -29.87 53.71
N SER A 144 36.73 -29.37 54.37
CA SER A 144 36.19 -29.96 55.61
C SER A 144 35.35 -31.23 55.41
N GLY A 145 35.05 -31.61 54.16
CA GLY A 145 34.20 -32.75 53.81
C GLY A 145 32.72 -32.60 54.18
N LYS A 146 32.30 -31.45 54.72
CA LYS A 146 30.90 -31.17 55.14
C LYS A 146 30.17 -30.32 54.09
N LYS A 147 28.83 -30.38 54.06
CA LYS A 147 28.00 -29.50 53.21
C LYS A 147 28.20 -28.02 53.56
N TYR A 148 28.18 -27.11 52.59
CA TYR A 148 28.49 -25.69 52.75
C TYR A 148 27.70 -25.03 53.91
N LYS A 149 26.38 -25.27 54.00
CA LYS A 149 25.53 -24.77 55.12
C LYS A 149 25.91 -25.26 56.52
N LYS A 150 26.66 -26.36 56.62
CA LYS A 150 27.11 -26.91 57.90
C LYS A 150 28.57 -26.57 58.19
N CYS A 151 29.19 -25.71 57.37
CA CYS A 151 30.58 -25.28 57.50
C CYS A 151 30.68 -23.76 57.23
N CYS A 152 31.37 -23.32 56.18
CA CYS A 152 31.61 -21.90 55.90
C CYS A 152 30.32 -21.08 55.63
N GLY A 153 29.22 -21.74 55.28
CA GLY A 153 27.90 -21.13 55.11
C GLY A 153 26.95 -21.32 56.30
N ALA A 154 27.44 -21.72 57.48
CA ALA A 154 26.59 -21.93 58.66
C ALA A 154 26.12 -20.63 59.34
N ASN A 155 26.92 -19.56 59.24
CA ASN A 155 26.65 -18.24 59.82
C ASN A 155 26.46 -17.15 58.74
N LYS A 156 26.19 -17.56 57.50
CA LYS A 156 25.82 -16.68 56.38
C LYS A 156 24.36 -16.89 56.02
#